data_AF-A0A1V5S0U9-F1
#
_entry.id   AF-A0A1V5S0U9-F1
#
_cell.length_a   1.000
_cell.length_b   1.000
_cell.length_c   1.000
_cell.angle_alpha   90.00
_cell.angle_beta   90.00
_cell.angle_gamma   90.00
#
_symmetry.space_group_name_H-M   'P 1'
#
loop_
_entity.id
_entity.type
_entity.pdbx_description
1 polymer ?
#
loop_
_entity_poly.entity_id
_entity_poly.type
_entity_poly.pdbx_seq_one_letter_code
_entity_poly.pdbx_strand_id
1 'polypeptide(L)'
;MTAEFDINKHTVTLASNGNGSVEGDGDFDYDSEITIKAIPDYGYTFDEWNDGNTEAERVIIVKENVTYTASFKKTVSIEDATKEEPHVFAKGRTIYIIAPNANSIIVYDKIGKIRGTNVASVTVPYAGVYFVKIDSKTYKLTVY
;
A
#
# COMPACT_ATOMS: atom_id res chain seq x y z
N MET A 1 51.80 15.69 -32.84
CA MET A 1 51.03 14.50 -32.43
C MET A 1 49.96 14.99 -31.48
N THR A 2 48.69 14.81 -31.82
CA THR A 2 47.56 15.17 -30.95
C THR A 2 47.27 13.94 -30.10
N ALA A 3 47.33 14.07 -28.77
CA ALA A 3 46.93 12.99 -27.87
C ALA A 3 45.40 12.93 -27.85
N GLU A 4 44.85 11.76 -28.17
CA GLU A 4 43.44 11.45 -27.99
C GLU A 4 43.32 10.91 -26.57
N PHE A 5 42.74 11.70 -25.66
CA PHE A 5 42.52 11.28 -24.28
C PHE A 5 41.23 10.46 -24.29
N ASP A 6 41.36 9.13 -24.33
CA ASP A 6 40.21 8.23 -24.19
C ASP A 6 39.68 8.41 -22.76
N ILE A 7 38.53 9.07 -22.62
CA ILE A 7 37.91 9.25 -21.31
C ILE A 7 37.34 7.90 -20.90
N ASN A 8 37.72 7.44 -19.70
CA ASN A 8 37.20 6.19 -19.16
C ASN A 8 35.68 6.33 -18.96
N LYS A 9 34.90 5.46 -19.60
CA LYS A 9 33.44 5.47 -19.51
C LYS A 9 32.94 4.36 -18.59
N HIS A 10 31.84 4.65 -17.92
CA HIS A 10 31.15 3.73 -17.04
C HIS A 10 29.66 3.68 -17.34
N THR A 11 29.10 2.49 -17.24
CA THR A 11 27.67 2.24 -17.50
C THR A 11 26.88 2.41 -16.22
N VAL A 12 25.87 3.27 -16.25
CA VAL A 12 24.83 3.38 -15.22
C VAL A 12 23.59 2.64 -15.72
N THR A 13 23.19 1.61 -15.01
CA THR A 13 21.98 0.83 -15.30
C THR A 13 20.89 1.18 -14.29
N LEU A 14 19.69 1.48 -14.76
CA LEU A 14 18.52 1.67 -13.90
C LEU A 14 17.52 0.54 -14.08
N ALA A 15 16.95 0.08 -12.97
CA ALA A 15 15.91 -0.93 -12.93
C ALA A 15 14.75 -0.50 -12.03
N SER A 16 13.60 -1.15 -12.19
CA SER A 16 12.40 -0.95 -11.37
C SER A 16 11.89 -2.31 -10.89
N ASN A 17 11.36 -2.38 -9.67
CA ASN A 17 10.66 -3.57 -9.17
C ASN A 17 9.25 -3.77 -9.80
N GLY A 18 8.88 -2.92 -10.76
CA GLY A 18 7.56 -2.84 -11.37
C GLY A 18 6.70 -1.75 -10.71
N ASN A 19 5.65 -1.32 -11.41
CA ASN A 19 4.73 -0.25 -10.94
C ASN A 19 5.33 1.16 -10.92
N GLY A 20 6.30 1.38 -11.80
CA GLY A 20 6.92 2.67 -12.07
C GLY A 20 8.04 2.51 -13.08
N SER A 21 8.49 3.62 -13.65
CA SER A 21 9.61 3.70 -14.58
C SER A 21 10.81 4.43 -13.96
N VAL A 22 11.95 4.33 -14.62
CA VAL A 22 13.21 4.99 -14.24
C VAL A 22 13.80 5.67 -15.47
N GLU A 23 14.51 6.78 -15.26
CA GLU A 23 15.14 7.60 -16.30
C GLU A 23 16.55 8.03 -15.84
N GLY A 24 17.48 8.15 -16.79
CA GLY A 24 18.86 8.61 -16.54
C GLY A 24 19.95 7.53 -16.63
N ASP A 25 19.63 6.35 -17.16
CA ASP A 25 20.61 5.31 -17.50
C ASP A 25 21.40 5.65 -18.76
N GLY A 26 22.59 5.04 -18.91
CA GLY A 26 23.46 5.24 -20.06
C GLY A 26 24.94 5.05 -19.76
N ASP A 27 25.78 5.34 -20.76
CA ASP A 27 27.24 5.35 -20.62
C ASP A 27 27.74 6.78 -20.44
N PHE A 28 28.50 7.01 -19.38
CA PHE A 28 28.95 8.34 -19.00
C PHE A 28 30.45 8.35 -18.69
N ASP A 29 31.05 9.53 -18.85
CA ASP A 29 32.45 9.77 -18.54
C ASP A 29 32.70 9.68 -17.02
N TYR A 30 33.88 9.20 -16.64
CA TYR A 30 34.33 9.22 -15.25
C TYR A 30 34.25 10.65 -14.65
N ASP A 31 33.79 10.75 -13.41
CA ASP A 31 33.52 12.00 -12.67
C ASP A 31 32.38 12.88 -13.23
N SER A 32 31.61 12.39 -14.21
CA SER A 32 30.40 13.09 -14.63
C SER A 32 29.32 13.10 -13.55
N GLU A 33 28.61 14.22 -13.44
CA GLU A 33 27.42 14.38 -12.63
C GLU A 33 26.18 14.14 -13.50
N ILE A 34 25.37 13.14 -13.14
CA ILE A 34 24.14 12.81 -13.86
C ILE A 34 22.95 12.79 -12.91
N THR A 35 21.75 13.05 -13.45
CA THR A 35 20.50 12.96 -12.69
C THR A 35 19.80 11.65 -13.03
N ILE A 36 19.46 10.87 -12.01
CA ILE A 36 18.61 9.69 -12.13
C ILE A 36 17.26 9.99 -11.50
N LYS A 37 16.19 9.42 -12.07
CA LYS A 37 14.82 9.68 -11.65
C LYS A 37 13.98 8.42 -11.64
N ALA A 38 13.18 8.24 -10.60
CA ALA A 38 12.13 7.23 -10.49
C ALA A 38 10.76 7.89 -10.62
N ILE A 39 9.92 7.37 -11.51
CA ILE A 39 8.59 7.89 -11.82
C ILE A 39 7.56 6.81 -11.46
N PRO A 40 6.78 6.99 -10.38
CA PRO A 40 5.75 6.03 -10.00
C PRO A 40 4.61 5.97 -11.02
N ASP A 41 4.08 4.77 -11.25
CA ASP A 41 2.83 4.61 -12.00
C ASP A 41 1.63 5.12 -11.17
N TYR A 42 0.49 5.32 -11.84
CA TYR A 42 -0.74 5.73 -11.18
C TYR A 42 -1.13 4.73 -10.07
N GLY A 43 -1.36 5.24 -8.86
CA GLY A 43 -1.71 4.43 -7.68
C GLY A 43 -0.51 3.88 -6.91
N TYR A 44 0.71 4.31 -7.26
CA TYR A 44 1.95 3.95 -6.56
C TYR A 44 2.72 5.20 -6.12
N THR A 45 3.61 4.99 -5.16
CA THR A 45 4.59 5.97 -4.66
C THR A 45 5.97 5.36 -4.70
N PHE A 46 6.97 6.19 -4.97
CA PHE A 46 8.36 5.79 -4.81
C PHE A 46 8.63 5.51 -3.33
N ASP A 47 9.29 4.38 -3.04
CA ASP A 47 9.66 3.98 -1.69
C ASP A 47 11.12 4.33 -1.42
N GLU A 48 12.04 3.67 -2.13
CA GLU A 48 13.48 3.89 -2.03
C GLU A 48 14.24 3.29 -3.23
N TRP A 49 15.48 3.73 -3.40
CA TRP A 49 16.48 3.06 -4.22
C TRP A 49 17.13 1.91 -3.43
N ASN A 50 17.75 0.94 -4.12
CA ASN A 50 18.42 -0.20 -3.48
C ASN A 50 19.63 0.15 -2.58
N ASP A 51 20.07 1.40 -2.59
CA ASP A 51 21.10 1.92 -1.68
C ASP A 51 20.50 2.65 -0.45
N GLY A 52 19.19 2.59 -0.27
CA GLY A 52 18.44 3.19 0.85
C GLY A 52 18.15 4.68 0.67
N ASN A 53 18.44 5.26 -0.48
CA ASN A 53 18.10 6.65 -0.75
C ASN A 53 16.60 6.81 -1.08
N THR A 54 15.97 7.81 -0.46
CA THR A 54 14.53 8.06 -0.55
C THR A 54 14.17 9.27 -1.43
N GLU A 55 15.15 9.85 -2.12
CA GLU A 55 14.95 10.91 -3.11
C GLU A 55 14.68 10.28 -4.48
N ALA A 56 13.44 10.40 -4.97
CA ALA A 56 13.04 9.84 -6.26
C ALA A 56 13.83 10.44 -7.43
N GLU A 57 14.31 11.67 -7.31
CA GLU A 57 15.19 12.32 -8.28
C GLU A 57 16.46 12.78 -7.56
N ARG A 58 17.63 12.34 -8.03
CA ARG A 58 18.91 12.61 -7.37
C ARG A 58 20.07 12.71 -8.35
N VAL A 59 21.11 13.41 -7.93
CA VAL A 59 22.38 13.51 -8.67
C VAL A 59 23.36 12.45 -8.16
N ILE A 60 24.05 11.77 -9.08
CA ILE A 60 25.14 10.84 -8.78
C ILE A 60 26.41 11.23 -9.54
N ILE A 61 27.56 10.88 -8.96
CA ILE A 61 28.87 11.01 -9.62
C ILE A 61 29.28 9.63 -10.15
N VAL A 62 29.54 9.55 -11.44
CA VAL A 62 29.89 8.30 -12.12
C VAL A 62 31.36 7.96 -11.88
N LYS A 63 31.60 6.96 -11.01
CA LYS A 63 32.96 6.49 -10.67
C LYS A 63 33.28 5.09 -11.18
N GLU A 64 32.25 4.30 -11.40
CA GLU A 64 32.32 2.91 -11.85
C GLU A 64 30.99 2.48 -12.45
N ASN A 65 30.94 1.26 -13.02
CA ASN A 65 29.68 0.69 -13.48
C ASN A 65 28.78 0.41 -12.28
N VAL A 66 27.57 0.95 -12.29
CA VAL A 66 26.65 0.86 -11.14
C VAL A 66 25.24 0.55 -11.61
N THR A 67 24.50 -0.15 -10.77
CA THR A 67 23.07 -0.45 -11.00
C THR A 67 22.24 0.07 -9.84
N TYR A 68 21.26 0.93 -10.14
CA TYR A 68 20.26 1.38 -9.18
C TYR A 68 18.91 0.75 -9.50
N THR A 69 18.25 0.22 -8.47
CA THR A 69 16.89 -0.33 -8.60
C THR A 69 15.93 0.51 -7.78
N ALA A 70 14.93 1.10 -8.43
CA ALA A 70 13.84 1.81 -7.78
C ALA A 70 12.80 0.82 -7.25
N SER A 71 12.37 1.02 -6.01
CA SER A 71 11.26 0.30 -5.40
C SER A 71 10.03 1.20 -5.31
N PHE A 72 8.90 0.71 -5.79
CA PHE A 72 7.60 1.37 -5.67
C PHE A 72 6.67 0.59 -4.75
N LYS A 73 5.86 1.32 -3.98
CA LYS A 73 4.80 0.75 -3.13
C LYS A 73 3.45 1.36 -3.48
N LYS A 74 2.39 0.58 -3.33
CA LYS A 74 1.04 1.03 -3.60
C LYS A 74 0.71 2.23 -2.71
N THR A 75 0.20 3.30 -3.31
CA THR A 75 -0.31 4.46 -2.58
C THR A 75 -1.56 4.02 -1.84
N VAL A 76 -1.52 4.07 -0.50
CA VAL A 76 -2.72 3.88 0.31
C VAL A 76 -3.66 5.05 0.02
N SER A 77 -4.83 4.77 -0.54
CA SER A 77 -5.83 5.80 -0.75
C SER A 77 -6.29 6.32 0.61
N ILE A 78 -6.61 7.61 0.70
CA ILE A 78 -7.14 8.22 1.93
C ILE A 78 -8.49 7.55 2.32
N GLU A 79 -9.17 6.91 1.36
CA GLU A 79 -10.33 6.04 1.57
C GLU A 79 -10.01 4.85 2.49
N ASP A 80 -8.85 4.20 2.31
CA ASP A 80 -8.40 3.10 3.17
C ASP A 80 -7.90 3.63 4.54
N ALA A 81 -7.30 4.82 4.58
CA ALA A 81 -6.78 5.43 5.80
C ALA A 81 -7.85 6.05 6.72
N THR A 82 -9.01 6.43 6.18
CA THR A 82 -10.15 6.97 6.94
C THR A 82 -11.20 5.92 7.29
N LYS A 83 -11.00 4.67 6.85
CA LYS A 83 -11.89 3.56 7.22
C LYS A 83 -11.62 3.18 8.68
N GLU A 84 -12.29 3.86 9.62
CA GLU A 84 -12.33 3.40 11.01
C GLU A 84 -12.68 1.90 11.00
N GLU A 85 -11.84 1.10 11.67
CA GLU A 85 -12.08 -0.34 11.71
C GLU A 85 -13.50 -0.59 12.25
N PRO A 86 -14.28 -1.48 11.63
CA PRO A 86 -15.58 -1.80 12.15
C PRO A 86 -15.47 -2.45 13.53
N HIS A 87 -16.10 -1.87 14.54
CA HIS A 87 -16.14 -2.41 15.90
C HIS A 87 -17.52 -3.00 16.16
N VAL A 88 -17.53 -4.25 16.66
CA VAL A 88 -18.76 -4.98 16.99
C VAL A 88 -18.65 -5.49 18.42
N PHE A 89 -19.64 -5.20 19.24
CA PHE A 89 -19.71 -5.68 20.62
C PHE A 89 -21.14 -5.94 21.06
N ALA A 90 -21.33 -6.76 22.10
CA ALA A 90 -22.63 -6.99 22.73
C ALA A 90 -22.71 -6.35 24.11
N LYS A 91 -23.88 -5.82 24.44
CA LYS A 91 -24.24 -5.39 25.80
C LYS A 91 -25.63 -5.94 26.12
N GLY A 92 -25.69 -6.88 27.06
CA GLY A 92 -26.89 -7.71 27.25
C GLY A 92 -27.27 -8.42 25.95
N ARG A 93 -28.56 -8.39 25.59
CA ARG A 93 -29.08 -8.98 24.33
C ARG A 93 -28.94 -8.08 23.10
N THR A 94 -28.26 -6.94 23.19
CA THR A 94 -28.14 -6.00 22.07
C THR A 94 -26.72 -6.04 21.51
N ILE A 95 -26.63 -6.24 20.19
CA ILE A 95 -25.40 -6.16 19.40
C ILE A 95 -25.29 -4.73 18.88
N TYR A 96 -24.17 -4.07 19.14
CA TYR A 96 -23.82 -2.74 18.66
C TYR A 96 -22.75 -2.84 17.58
N ILE A 97 -22.90 -2.03 16.54
CA ILE A 97 -22.10 -2.06 15.32
C ILE A 97 -21.68 -0.63 15.01
N ILE A 98 -20.38 -0.37 15.08
CA ILE A 98 -19.77 0.91 14.73
C ILE A 98 -18.99 0.65 13.44
N ALA A 99 -19.55 1.07 12.31
CA ALA A 99 -18.97 0.85 11.00
C ALA A 99 -19.37 2.01 10.06
N PRO A 100 -18.81 3.21 10.27
CA PRO A 100 -19.28 4.44 9.61
C PRO A 100 -19.18 4.39 8.08
N ASN A 101 -18.24 3.60 7.56
CA ASN A 101 -17.93 3.49 6.13
C ASN A 101 -18.32 2.12 5.54
N ALA A 102 -19.23 1.39 6.18
CA ALA A 102 -19.70 0.10 5.68
C ALA A 102 -20.76 0.27 4.58
N ASN A 103 -20.60 -0.44 3.47
CA ASN A 103 -21.60 -0.49 2.40
C ASN A 103 -22.69 -1.53 2.70
N SER A 104 -22.35 -2.58 3.46
CA SER A 104 -23.29 -3.63 3.84
C SER A 104 -23.03 -4.14 5.25
N ILE A 105 -24.11 -4.25 6.05
CA ILE A 105 -24.09 -4.87 7.37
C ILE A 105 -25.20 -5.93 7.43
N ILE A 106 -24.88 -7.16 7.82
CA ILE A 106 -25.85 -8.24 8.04
C ILE A 106 -25.54 -8.93 9.37
N VAL A 107 -26.53 -8.98 10.26
CA VAL A 107 -26.45 -9.73 11.51
C VAL A 107 -27.25 -11.00 11.37
N TYR A 108 -26.66 -12.15 11.70
CA TYR A 108 -27.33 -13.45 11.64
C TYR A 108 -26.89 -14.36 12.80
N ASP A 109 -27.76 -15.30 13.16
CA ASP A 109 -27.42 -16.31 14.17
C ASP A 109 -26.59 -17.46 13.58
N LYS A 110 -26.14 -18.38 14.44
CA LYS A 110 -25.32 -19.53 14.04
C LYS A 110 -25.94 -20.48 13.01
N ILE A 111 -27.25 -20.38 12.75
CA ILE A 111 -27.93 -21.18 11.71
C ILE A 111 -28.22 -20.36 10.45
N GLY A 112 -27.70 -19.13 10.36
CA GLY A 112 -27.83 -18.26 9.19
C GLY A 112 -29.10 -17.41 9.16
N LYS A 113 -29.94 -17.44 10.21
CA LYS A 113 -31.15 -16.62 10.23
C LYS A 113 -30.80 -15.16 10.50
N ILE A 114 -31.21 -14.29 9.57
CA ILE A 114 -31.00 -12.86 9.63
C ILE A 114 -31.76 -12.25 10.82
N ARG A 115 -31.08 -11.39 11.57
CA ARG A 115 -31.58 -10.64 12.72
C ARG A 115 -31.62 -9.14 12.47
N GLY A 116 -30.75 -8.63 11.60
CA GLY A 116 -30.75 -7.22 11.19
C GLY A 116 -29.93 -7.02 9.92
N THR A 117 -30.24 -5.96 9.18
CA THR A 117 -29.56 -5.56 7.93
C THR A 117 -29.38 -4.05 7.90
N ASN A 118 -28.17 -3.56 7.63
CA ASN A 118 -27.83 -2.13 7.60
C ASN A 118 -28.32 -1.37 8.84
N VAL A 119 -28.06 -1.94 10.02
CA VAL A 119 -28.43 -1.38 11.33
C VAL A 119 -27.19 -1.12 12.18
N ALA A 120 -27.22 -0.06 12.98
CA ALA A 120 -26.18 0.24 13.98
C ALA A 120 -26.32 -0.60 15.26
N SER A 121 -27.50 -1.17 15.52
CA SER A 121 -27.67 -2.16 16.58
C SER A 121 -28.87 -3.09 16.33
N VAL A 122 -28.86 -4.25 16.97
CA VAL A 122 -29.97 -5.20 16.94
C VAL A 122 -30.09 -5.94 18.27
N THR A 123 -31.30 -6.02 18.82
CA THR A 123 -31.61 -6.85 19.99
C THR A 123 -32.02 -8.24 19.52
N VAL A 124 -31.32 -9.26 20.03
CA VAL A 124 -31.55 -10.66 19.65
C VAL A 124 -32.40 -11.38 20.71
N PRO A 125 -33.23 -12.37 20.30
CA PRO A 125 -34.17 -13.00 21.22
C PRO A 125 -33.52 -13.97 22.21
N TYR A 126 -32.38 -14.56 21.87
CA TYR A 126 -31.74 -15.62 22.64
C TYR A 126 -30.25 -15.33 22.85
N ALA A 127 -29.73 -15.71 24.01
CA ALA A 127 -28.29 -15.79 24.24
C ALA A 127 -27.67 -16.83 23.29
N GLY A 128 -26.43 -16.58 22.87
CA GLY A 128 -25.73 -17.49 21.97
C GLY A 128 -24.72 -16.78 21.08
N VAL A 129 -24.23 -17.52 20.08
CA VAL A 129 -23.27 -17.01 19.11
C VAL A 129 -24.00 -16.37 17.93
N TYR A 130 -23.58 -15.16 17.59
CA TYR A 130 -24.03 -14.40 16.44
C TYR A 130 -22.86 -13.97 15.58
N PHE A 131 -23.17 -13.69 14.32
CA PHE A 131 -22.24 -13.24 13.31
C PHE A 131 -22.71 -11.89 12.76
N VAL A 132 -21.78 -10.97 12.59
CA VAL A 132 -21.99 -9.68 11.92
C VAL A 132 -21.08 -9.65 10.71
N LYS A 133 -21.66 -9.69 9.51
CA LYS A 133 -20.93 -9.50 8.26
C LYS A 133 -20.98 -8.03 7.87
N ILE A 134 -19.80 -7.44 7.69
CA ILE A 134 -19.59 -6.05 7.30
C ILE A 134 -18.75 -6.08 6.02
N ASP A 135 -19.35 -5.66 4.91
CA ASP A 135 -18.80 -5.84 3.55
C ASP A 135 -18.37 -7.30 3.32
N SER A 136 -17.06 -7.56 3.20
CA SER A 136 -16.47 -8.89 3.03
C SER A 136 -16.07 -9.57 4.35
N LYS A 137 -15.95 -8.82 5.45
CA LYS A 137 -15.43 -9.31 6.73
C LYS A 137 -16.56 -9.79 7.65
N THR A 138 -16.33 -10.85 8.41
CA THR A 138 -17.32 -11.40 9.36
C THR A 138 -16.75 -11.40 10.77
N TYR A 139 -17.52 -10.86 11.71
CA TYR A 139 -17.23 -10.79 13.13
C TYR A 139 -18.11 -11.80 13.86
N LYS A 140 -17.50 -12.60 14.75
CA LYS A 140 -18.21 -13.53 15.63
C LYS A 140 -18.23 -12.97 17.05
N LEU A 141 -19.37 -13.00 17.71
CA LEU A 141 -19.49 -12.63 19.11
C LEU A 141 -20.47 -13.53 19.87
N THR A 142 -20.29 -13.61 21.18
CA THR A 142 -21.22 -14.27 22.10
C THR A 142 -22.07 -13.21 22.78
N VAL A 143 -23.39 -13.42 22.75
CA VAL A 143 -24.39 -12.59 23.41
C VAL A 143 -24.93 -13.35 24.60
N TYR A 144 -25.07 -12.67 25.75
CA TYR A 144 -25.52 -13.25 27.03
C TYR A 144 -26.86 -12.65 27.47
#